data_AF-A0A3B9URC8-F1
#
_entry.id   AF-A0A3B9URC8-F1
#
_cell.length_a   1.000
_cell.length_b   1.000
_cell.length_c   1.000
_cell.angle_alpha   90.00
_cell.angle_beta   90.00
_cell.angle_gamma   90.00
#
_symmetry.space_group_name_H-M   'P 1'
#
loop_
_entity.id
_entity.type
_entity.pdbx_description
1 polymer ?
#
loop_
_entity_poly.entity_id
_entity_poly.type
_entity_poly.pdbx_seq_one_letter_code
_entity_poly.pdbx_strand_id
1 'polypeptide(L)'
;MLQVKVSFSYGNRMSEIEAIKYSYFEALESYKMGEERNNISYIKYYKTKNAAELLKTLPRDQIEGFCLYNLRTLAYPENMRTLELRNTLKTYLELKCNITETSNKMFIHRNTVKYRIKKCEDILERKIDDSDFIFQLQLSLILTEDK
;
A
#
# COMPACT_ATOMS: atom_id res chain seq x y z
N MET A 1 16.99 -45.26 -3.34
CA MET A 1 17.75 -44.01 -3.47
C MET A 1 17.22 -43.02 -2.44
N LEU A 2 18.03 -42.61 -1.46
CA LEU A 2 17.64 -41.53 -0.53
C LEU A 2 17.61 -40.22 -1.30
N GLN A 3 16.44 -39.59 -1.38
CA GLN A 3 16.27 -38.31 -2.07
C GLN A 3 16.71 -37.20 -1.11
N VAL A 4 17.94 -36.70 -1.29
CA VAL A 4 18.45 -35.57 -0.49
C VAL A 4 17.69 -34.32 -0.93
N LYS A 5 16.94 -33.73 0.00
CA LYS A 5 16.31 -32.43 -0.19
C LYS A 5 17.28 -31.35 0.25
N VAL A 6 17.52 -30.38 -0.62
CA VAL A 6 18.39 -29.24 -0.36
C VAL A 6 17.59 -27.97 -0.56
N SER A 7 17.61 -27.10 0.44
CA SER A 7 17.02 -25.77 0.36
C SER A 7 18.05 -24.76 0.83
N PHE A 8 18.17 -23.65 0.11
CA PHE A 8 19.03 -22.55 0.51
C PHE A 8 18.41 -21.20 0.18
N SER A 9 18.84 -20.19 0.90
CA SER A 9 18.45 -18.80 0.67
C SER A 9 19.66 -17.88 0.72
N TYR A 10 19.60 -16.78 0.00
CA TYR A 10 20.66 -15.79 -0.02
C TYR A 10 20.10 -14.37 0.02
N GLY A 11 20.83 -13.48 0.71
CA GLY A 11 20.50 -12.06 0.81
C GLY A 11 21.04 -11.26 -0.37
N ASN A 12 20.83 -9.95 -0.33
CA ASN A 12 21.32 -9.03 -1.34
C ASN A 12 22.85 -8.88 -1.28
N ARG A 13 23.42 -8.40 -2.39
CA ARG A 13 24.83 -8.02 -2.45
C ARG A 13 25.07 -6.79 -1.59
N MET A 14 26.19 -6.78 -0.87
CA MET A 14 26.64 -5.68 -0.04
C MET A 14 27.95 -5.11 -0.61
N SER A 15 28.06 -3.79 -0.67
CA SER A 15 29.26 -3.09 -1.12
C SER A 15 30.29 -2.89 -0.02
N GLU A 16 29.87 -2.97 1.25
CA GLU A 16 30.69 -2.72 2.45
C GLU A 16 30.71 -3.96 3.35
N ILE A 17 31.86 -4.23 3.98
CA ILE A 17 32.05 -5.42 4.80
C ILE A 17 31.19 -5.37 6.08
N GLU A 18 30.98 -4.18 6.63
CA GLU A 18 30.15 -3.89 7.80
C GLU A 18 28.66 -4.19 7.53
N ALA A 19 28.25 -4.14 6.26
CA ALA A 19 26.87 -4.39 5.82
C ALA A 19 26.58 -5.88 5.57
N ILE A 20 27.58 -6.78 5.59
CA ILE A 20 27.40 -8.23 5.36
C ILE A 20 26.38 -8.84 6.32
N LYS A 21 26.31 -8.34 7.57
CA LYS A 21 25.31 -8.78 8.55
C LYS A 21 23.87 -8.63 8.05
N TYR A 22 23.56 -7.62 7.23
CA TYR A 22 22.22 -7.44 6.66
C TYR A 22 21.92 -8.54 5.64
N SER A 23 22.87 -8.90 4.78
CA SER A 23 22.70 -9.99 3.79
C SER A 23 22.45 -11.34 4.49
N TYR A 24 23.09 -11.55 5.65
CA TYR A 24 22.79 -12.70 6.51
C TYR A 24 21.35 -12.68 7.05
N PHE A 25 20.89 -11.55 7.60
CA PHE A 25 19.51 -11.44 8.11
C PHE A 25 18.46 -11.60 6.99
N GLU A 26 18.72 -11.04 5.82
CA GLU A 26 17.90 -11.19 4.61
C GLU A 26 17.80 -12.65 4.14
N ALA A 27 18.93 -13.37 4.12
CA ALA A 27 18.95 -14.80 3.81
C ALA A 27 18.15 -15.61 4.84
N LEU A 28 18.30 -15.27 6.13
CA LEU A 28 17.60 -15.92 7.23
C LEU A 28 16.09 -15.69 7.18
N GLU A 29 15.65 -14.47 6.86
CA GLU A 29 14.23 -14.15 6.66
C GLU A 29 13.64 -14.95 5.49
N SER A 30 14.35 -14.98 4.36
CA SER A 30 13.94 -15.74 3.16
C SER A 30 13.81 -17.24 3.41
N TYR A 31 14.74 -17.79 4.20
CA TYR A 31 14.74 -19.20 4.58
C TYR A 31 13.52 -19.53 5.44
N LYS A 32 13.23 -18.73 6.48
CA LYS A 32 12.05 -18.91 7.34
C LYS A 32 10.74 -18.89 6.54
N MET A 33 10.59 -17.95 5.60
CA MET A 33 9.44 -17.90 4.69
C MET A 33 9.37 -19.10 3.72
N GLY A 34 10.47 -19.80 3.48
CA GLY A 34 10.52 -21.02 2.66
C GLY A 34 10.09 -22.26 3.42
N GLU A 35 10.46 -22.37 4.70
CA GLU A 35 10.11 -23.50 5.58
C GLU A 35 8.59 -23.65 5.79
N GLU A 36 7.84 -22.55 5.84
CA GLU A 36 6.38 -22.55 5.99
C GLU A 36 5.64 -23.25 4.83
N ARG A 37 6.29 -23.57 3.70
CA ARG A 37 5.68 -24.14 2.49
C ARG A 37 5.83 -25.67 2.32
N ASN A 38 5.86 -26.44 3.40
CA ASN A 38 5.71 -27.91 3.36
C ASN A 38 6.76 -28.67 2.51
N ASN A 39 8.03 -28.60 2.92
CA ASN A 39 9.01 -29.66 2.65
C ASN A 39 9.36 -29.92 1.16
N ILE A 40 9.22 -28.92 0.29
CA ILE A 40 9.69 -28.91 -1.10
C ILE A 40 11.06 -28.23 -1.15
N SER A 41 12.02 -28.78 -1.89
CA SER A 41 13.34 -28.15 -2.11
C SER A 41 13.18 -26.78 -2.77
N TYR A 42 13.88 -25.75 -2.28
CA TYR A 42 13.78 -24.39 -2.84
C TYR A 42 15.10 -23.63 -2.86
N ILE A 43 15.19 -22.70 -3.80
CA ILE A 43 16.20 -21.64 -3.84
C ILE A 43 15.44 -20.32 -3.76
N LYS A 44 15.65 -19.55 -2.69
CA LYS A 44 15.01 -18.23 -2.52
C LYS A 44 16.06 -17.13 -2.42
N TYR A 45 15.75 -16.01 -3.05
CA TYR A 45 16.49 -14.77 -2.88
C TYR A 45 15.68 -13.82 -2.01
N TYR A 46 16.35 -13.01 -1.23
CA TYR A 46 15.67 -11.95 -0.49
C TYR A 46 15.21 -10.85 -1.43
N LYS A 47 13.90 -10.58 -1.43
CA LYS A 47 13.32 -9.43 -2.10
C LYS A 47 13.11 -8.33 -1.07
N THR A 48 13.79 -7.20 -1.24
CA THR A 48 13.57 -6.01 -0.41
C THR A 48 12.11 -5.59 -0.49
N LYS A 49 11.49 -5.43 0.68
CA LYS A 49 10.09 -5.01 0.78
C LYS A 49 9.94 -3.56 0.34
N ASN A 50 8.96 -3.29 -0.52
CA ASN A 50 8.51 -1.92 -0.76
C ASN A 50 7.69 -1.40 0.44
N ALA A 51 7.35 -0.10 0.44
CA ALA A 51 6.61 0.51 1.55
C ALA A 51 5.30 -0.20 1.88
N ALA A 52 4.54 -0.65 0.87
CA ALA A 52 3.30 -1.39 1.09
C ALA A 52 3.56 -2.79 1.69
N GLU A 53 4.58 -3.51 1.22
CA GLU A 53 5.00 -4.81 1.77
C GLU A 53 5.51 -4.69 3.21
N LEU A 54 6.19 -3.58 3.55
CA LEU A 54 6.62 -3.29 4.93
C LEU A 54 5.41 -2.99 5.82
N LEU A 55 4.46 -2.17 5.36
CA LEU A 55 3.27 -1.87 6.14
C LEU A 55 2.39 -3.11 6.38
N LYS A 56 2.37 -4.07 5.45
CA LYS A 56 1.70 -5.36 5.60
C LYS A 56 2.30 -6.24 6.73
N THR A 57 3.45 -5.87 7.32
CA THR A 57 3.97 -6.56 8.53
C THR A 57 3.31 -6.07 9.82
N LEU A 58 2.57 -4.96 9.79
CA LEU A 58 1.82 -4.47 10.94
C LEU A 58 0.54 -5.32 11.16
N PRO A 59 0.02 -5.37 12.40
CA PRO A 59 -1.24 -6.05 12.68
C PRO A 59 -2.39 -5.52 11.81
N ARG A 60 -3.18 -6.43 11.22
CA ARG A 60 -4.24 -6.07 10.24
C ARG A 60 -5.30 -5.14 10.82
N ASP A 61 -5.65 -5.35 12.09
CA ASP A 61 -6.58 -4.53 12.85
C ASP A 61 -6.10 -3.07 13.01
N GLN A 62 -4.79 -2.87 13.20
CA GLN A 62 -4.22 -1.52 13.25
C GLN A 62 -4.23 -0.83 11.90
N ILE A 63 -3.90 -1.55 10.82
CA ILE A 63 -3.99 -1.05 9.45
C ILE A 63 -5.43 -0.68 9.12
N GLU A 64 -6.39 -1.53 9.46
CA GLU A 64 -7.81 -1.32 9.21
C GLU A 64 -8.36 -0.13 10.02
N GLY A 65 -7.98 -0.03 11.30
CA GLY A 65 -8.32 1.12 12.13
C GLY A 65 -7.78 2.43 11.57
N PHE A 66 -6.53 2.45 11.09
CA PHE A 66 -5.93 3.61 10.43
C PHE A 66 -6.70 4.01 9.15
N CYS A 67 -7.01 3.04 8.29
CA CYS A 67 -7.74 3.31 7.05
C CYS A 67 -9.17 3.82 7.31
N LEU A 68 -9.89 3.21 8.25
CA LEU A 68 -11.25 3.63 8.65
C LEU A 68 -11.24 5.01 9.32
N TYR A 69 -10.22 5.31 10.13
CA TYR A 69 -10.08 6.63 10.74
C TYR A 69 -9.89 7.71 9.68
N ASN A 70 -9.00 7.51 8.71
CA ASN A 70 -8.67 8.53 7.72
C ASN A 70 -9.68 8.63 6.58
N LEU A 71 -10.14 7.51 6.03
CA LEU A 71 -11.02 7.49 4.85
C LEU A 71 -12.50 7.37 5.20
N ARG A 72 -12.86 7.05 6.45
CA ARG A 72 -14.24 6.81 6.88
C ARG A 72 -14.92 5.79 5.96
N THR A 73 -16.14 6.07 5.50
CA THR A 73 -16.88 5.22 4.56
C THR A 73 -16.25 5.15 3.17
N LEU A 74 -15.31 6.05 2.82
CA LEU A 74 -14.53 5.92 1.59
C LEU A 74 -13.49 4.80 1.67
N ALA A 75 -13.17 4.26 2.86
CA ALA A 75 -12.23 3.15 3.03
C ALA A 75 -12.70 1.87 2.33
N TYR A 76 -14.01 1.60 2.40
CA TYR A 76 -14.67 0.43 1.82
C TYR A 76 -16.03 0.85 1.24
N PRO A 77 -16.08 1.36 0.00
CA PRO A 77 -17.31 1.84 -0.59
C PRO A 77 -18.36 0.73 -0.76
N GLU A 78 -19.56 0.94 -0.22
CA GLU A 78 -20.66 -0.04 -0.29
C GLU A 78 -21.57 0.16 -1.51
N ASN A 79 -21.44 1.28 -2.22
CA ASN A 79 -22.28 1.61 -3.36
C ASN A 79 -21.52 2.39 -4.44
N MET A 80 -22.10 2.44 -5.65
CA MET A 80 -21.51 3.12 -6.80
C MET A 80 -21.18 4.59 -6.54
N ARG A 81 -22.01 5.28 -5.76
CA ARG A 81 -21.81 6.70 -5.45
C ARG A 81 -20.55 6.93 -4.61
N THR A 82 -20.38 6.15 -3.55
CA THR A 82 -19.19 6.22 -2.68
C THR A 82 -17.94 5.74 -3.41
N LEU A 83 -18.08 4.74 -4.30
CA LEU A 83 -16.99 4.28 -5.16
C LEU A 83 -16.53 5.38 -6.12
N GLU A 84 -17.45 6.11 -6.76
CA GLU A 84 -17.11 7.26 -7.61
C GLU A 84 -16.41 8.38 -6.85
N LEU A 85 -16.86 8.67 -5.62
CA LEU A 85 -16.22 9.66 -4.75
C LEU A 85 -14.80 9.24 -4.40
N ARG A 86 -14.61 7.97 -4.00
CA ARG A 86 -13.29 7.40 -3.71
C ARG A 86 -12.38 7.47 -4.94
N ASN A 87 -12.86 7.10 -6.12
CA ASN A 87 -12.08 7.17 -7.37
C ASN A 87 -11.71 8.61 -7.73
N THR A 88 -12.62 9.56 -7.50
CA THR A 88 -12.33 10.99 -7.69
C THR A 88 -11.28 11.48 -6.71
N LEU A 89 -11.38 11.11 -5.43
CA LEU A 89 -10.39 11.43 -4.40
C LEU A 89 -9.02 10.87 -4.77
N LYS A 90 -8.92 9.58 -5.11
CA LYS A 90 -7.67 8.94 -5.53
C LYS A 90 -7.03 9.70 -6.69
N THR A 91 -7.78 9.95 -7.76
CA THR A 91 -7.28 10.65 -8.95
C THR A 91 -6.85 12.08 -8.62
N TYR A 92 -7.59 12.77 -7.77
CA TYR A 92 -7.28 14.12 -7.30
C TYR A 92 -5.98 14.19 -6.52
N LEU A 93 -5.75 13.25 -5.60
CA LEU A 93 -4.51 13.17 -4.83
C LEU A 93 -3.31 12.76 -5.70
N GLU A 94 -3.49 11.87 -6.67
CA GLU A 94 -2.46 11.49 -7.65
C GLU A 94 -2.00 12.69 -8.49
N LEU A 95 -2.93 13.58 -8.84
CA LEU A 95 -2.69 14.79 -9.62
C LEU A 95 -2.44 16.00 -8.74
N LYS A 96 -1.80 15.81 -7.57
CA LYS A 96 -1.36 16.87 -6.66
C LYS A 96 -2.46 17.87 -6.30
N CYS A 97 -3.66 17.37 -6.07
CA CYS A 97 -4.84 18.17 -5.73
C CYS A 97 -5.25 19.18 -6.83
N ASN A 98 -4.94 18.88 -8.10
CA ASN A 98 -5.29 19.72 -9.25
C ASN A 98 -6.67 19.35 -9.84
N ILE A 99 -7.64 20.24 -9.67
CA ILE A 99 -9.01 20.05 -10.16
C ILE A 99 -9.07 19.91 -11.69
N THR A 100 -8.30 20.72 -12.42
CA THR A 100 -8.32 20.76 -13.88
C THR A 100 -7.71 19.49 -14.47
N GLU A 101 -6.56 19.06 -13.96
CA GLU A 101 -5.94 17.81 -14.40
C GLU A 101 -6.82 16.60 -14.06
N THR A 102 -7.45 16.59 -12.88
CA THR A 102 -8.38 15.53 -12.47
C THR A 102 -9.59 15.45 -13.40
N SER A 103 -10.16 16.61 -13.73
CA SER A 103 -11.27 16.76 -14.69
C SER A 103 -10.90 16.15 -16.04
N ASN A 104 -9.71 16.47 -16.55
CA ASN A 104 -9.21 15.94 -17.82
C ASN A 104 -8.97 14.42 -17.75
N LYS A 105 -8.28 13.92 -16.71
CA LYS A 105 -7.97 12.49 -16.55
C LYS A 105 -9.22 11.63 -16.38
N MET A 106 -10.25 12.16 -15.74
CA MET A 106 -11.52 11.46 -15.49
C MET A 106 -12.58 11.71 -16.56
N PHE A 107 -12.30 12.53 -17.58
CA PHE A 107 -13.25 12.91 -18.64
C PHE A 107 -14.60 13.47 -18.11
N ILE A 108 -14.54 14.24 -17.02
CA ILE A 108 -15.71 14.91 -16.42
C ILE A 108 -15.45 16.40 -16.28
N HIS A 109 -16.50 17.20 -16.12
CA HIS A 109 -16.35 18.64 -15.95
C HIS A 109 -15.69 19.02 -14.61
N ARG A 110 -14.89 20.08 -14.59
CA ARG A 110 -14.17 20.57 -13.39
C ARG A 110 -15.08 20.87 -12.19
N ASN A 111 -16.32 21.31 -12.44
CA ASN A 111 -17.29 21.57 -11.37
C ASN A 111 -17.76 20.27 -10.72
N THR A 112 -17.86 19.18 -11.50
CA THR A 112 -18.16 17.86 -10.97
C THR A 112 -17.04 17.37 -10.05
N VAL A 113 -15.77 17.59 -10.43
CA VAL A 113 -14.62 17.32 -9.54
C VAL A 113 -14.72 18.14 -8.26
N LYS A 114 -14.92 19.46 -8.35
CA LYS A 114 -15.10 20.33 -7.16
C LYS A 114 -16.20 19.81 -6.24
N TYR A 115 -17.37 19.50 -6.80
CA TYR A 115 -18.50 18.99 -6.05
C TYR A 115 -18.17 17.66 -5.35
N ARG A 116 -17.54 16.73 -6.07
CA ARG A 116 -17.16 15.42 -5.52
C ARG A 116 -16.08 15.55 -4.43
N ILE A 117 -15.07 16.40 -4.61
CA ILE A 117 -14.06 16.66 -3.58
C ILE A 117 -14.70 17.31 -2.35
N LYS A 118 -15.62 18.26 -2.52
CA LYS A 118 -16.38 18.82 -1.40
C LYS A 118 -17.16 17.73 -0.64
N LYS A 119 -17.78 16.80 -1.37
CA LYS A 119 -18.46 15.65 -0.76
C LYS A 119 -17.50 14.68 -0.06
N CYS A 120 -16.29 14.49 -0.58
CA CYS A 120 -15.26 13.75 0.13
C CYS A 120 -14.89 14.45 1.44
N GLU A 121 -14.61 15.76 1.43
CA GLU A 121 -14.33 16.52 2.67
C GLU A 121 -15.47 16.44 3.69
N ASP A 122 -16.74 16.45 3.25
CA ASP A 122 -17.90 16.27 4.11
C ASP A 122 -17.88 14.89 4.80
N ILE A 123 -17.53 13.82 4.07
CA ILE A 123 -17.42 12.45 4.60
C ILE A 123 -16.21 12.31 5.53
N LEU A 124 -15.09 12.93 5.17
CA LEU A 124 -13.82 12.89 5.91
C LEU A 124 -13.87 13.77 7.17
N GLU A 125 -14.89 14.64 7.28
CA GLU A 125 -15.04 15.65 8.34
C GLU A 125 -13.82 16.60 8.46
N ARG A 126 -13.03 16.69 7.38
CA ARG A 126 -11.78 17.43 7.34
C ARG A 126 -11.51 17.91 5.91
N LYS A 127 -10.97 19.11 5.79
CA LYS A 127 -10.52 19.67 4.50
C LYS A 127 -9.27 18.95 4.00
N ILE A 128 -9.14 18.87 2.68
CA ILE A 128 -7.97 18.28 2.00
C ILE A 128 -7.02 19.44 1.61
N ASP A 129 -6.44 20.09 2.60
CA ASP A 129 -5.55 21.26 2.43
C ASP A 129 -4.22 21.15 3.19
N ASP A 130 -4.09 20.18 4.08
CA ASP A 130 -2.89 19.90 4.86
C ASP A 130 -2.09 18.72 4.28
N SER A 131 -0.76 18.88 4.20
CA SER A 131 0.14 17.90 3.60
C SER A 131 0.15 16.57 4.36
N ASP A 132 0.09 16.61 5.70
CA ASP A 132 0.10 15.40 6.51
C ASP A 132 -1.19 14.59 6.29
N PHE A 133 -2.33 15.28 6.22
CA PHE A 133 -3.59 14.61 5.93
C PHE A 133 -3.66 14.04 4.51
N ILE A 134 -3.17 14.78 3.51
CA ILE A 134 -3.06 14.31 2.13
C ILE A 134 -2.25 13.01 2.08
N PHE A 135 -1.11 12.96 2.77
CA PHE A 135 -0.28 11.77 2.86
C PHE A 135 -1.02 10.60 3.53
N GLN A 136 -1.71 10.84 4.65
CA GLN A 136 -2.52 9.82 5.34
C GLN A 136 -3.62 9.24 4.45
N LEU A 137 -4.28 10.07 3.63
CA LEU A 137 -5.30 9.64 2.68
C LEU A 137 -4.68 8.79 1.56
N GLN A 138 -3.58 9.23 0.96
CA GLN A 138 -2.87 8.47 -0.09
C GLN A 138 -2.43 7.11 0.43
N LEU A 139 -1.86 7.06 1.64
CA LEU A 139 -1.44 5.83 2.27
C LEU A 139 -2.63 4.89 2.53
N SER A 140 -3.72 5.44 3.08
CA SER A 140 -4.93 4.68 3.37
C SER A 140 -5.57 4.10 2.10
N LEU A 141 -5.53 4.83 0.97
CA LEU A 141 -6.01 4.36 -0.33
C LEU A 141 -5.17 3.18 -0.82
N ILE A 142 -3.84 3.28 -0.77
CA ILE A 142 -2.92 2.18 -1.15
C ILE A 142 -3.16 0.94 -0.29
N LEU A 143 -3.32 1.11 1.02
CA LEU A 143 -3.53 0.00 1.95
C LEU A 143 -4.90 -0.69 1.80
N THR A 144 -5.84 -0.06 1.11
CA THR A 144 -7.19 -0.59 0.85
C THR A 144 -7.42 -0.97 -0.61
N GLU A 145 -6.40 -0.95 -1.47
CA GLU A 145 -6.49 -1.32 -2.90
C GLU A 145 -6.47 -2.83 -3.18
N ASP A 146 -6.12 -3.66 -2.18
CA ASP A 146 -5.94 -5.12 -2.31
C ASP A 146 -6.89 -5.96 -1.41
N LYS A 147 -8.07 -5.45 -1.02
CA LYS A 147 -9.13 -6.25 -0.38
C LYS A 147 -10.25 -6.54 -1.36
#